data_AF-A0A955CG92-F1
#
_entry.id   AF-A0A955CG92-F1
#
_cell.length_a   1.000
_cell.length_b   1.000
_cell.length_c   1.000
_cell.angle_alpha   90.00
_cell.angle_beta   90.00
_cell.angle_gamma   90.00
#
_symmetry.space_group_name_H-M   'P 1'
#
loop_
_entity.id
_entity.type
_entity.pdbx_description
1 polymer ?
#
loop_
_entity_poly.entity_id
_entity_poly.type
_entity_poly.pdbx_seq_one_letter_code
_entity_poly.pdbx_strand_id
1 'polypeptide(L)'
;FSFEEAAVARRLAELHQAGCTLQTIERRLDDLRRLRPDVERPLADPTLIVEGRRLLLRREDDVAEPHGQLLLEFEQADDDSSDPPAIVALTDFDAGADGDDDHGEHVAQVRYVERLWNDAIVCEDRGDYVQAIGIYRAVLMAGLGTAEVQFALAEALYREGELEAARERYYVALEMDEEFVEARANLGCVLAEMGDYELAAATFQGALRRHPDFADVHFHLADTCERLGDALQAAEHYRVFLALAPDSPWASTARDRLASPDRLQVVSANDSIS
;
A
#
# COMPACT_ATOMS: atom_id res chain seq x y z
N PHE A 1 11.48 -40.44 27.59
CA PHE A 1 11.32 -39.53 26.45
C PHE A 1 11.05 -38.15 26.99
N SER A 2 11.89 -37.18 26.64
CA SER A 2 11.59 -35.78 26.92
C SER A 2 10.34 -35.35 26.14
N PHE A 3 9.66 -34.30 26.60
CA PHE A 3 8.49 -33.76 25.89
C PHE A 3 8.84 -33.35 24.46
N GLU A 4 10.05 -32.83 24.27
CA GLU A 4 10.60 -32.45 22.97
C GLU A 4 10.83 -33.65 22.04
N GLU A 5 11.38 -34.76 22.55
CA GLU A 5 11.59 -35.97 21.75
C GLU A 5 10.27 -36.57 21.26
N ALA A 6 9.22 -36.51 22.09
CA ALA A 6 7.89 -36.99 21.72
C ALA A 6 7.21 -36.07 20.68
N ALA A 7 7.43 -34.75 20.76
CA ALA A 7 6.92 -33.78 19.79
C ALA A 7 7.59 -33.94 18.42
N VAL A 8 8.92 -34.11 18.40
CA VAL A 8 9.70 -34.36 17.18
C VAL A 8 9.27 -35.66 16.51
N ALA A 9 9.14 -36.74 17.27
CA ALA A 9 8.71 -38.04 16.74
C ALA A 9 7.32 -37.99 16.12
N ARG A 10 6.38 -37.23 16.72
CA ARG A 10 5.02 -37.06 16.20
C ARG A 10 5.01 -36.30 14.87
N ARG A 11 5.72 -35.17 14.78
CA ARG A 11 5.82 -34.37 13.56
C ARG A 11 6.49 -35.11 12.40
N LEU A 12 7.52 -35.92 12.70
CA LEU A 12 8.13 -36.82 11.71
C LEU A 12 7.15 -37.88 11.21
N ALA A 13 6.35 -38.46 12.11
CA ALA A 13 5.33 -39.44 11.75
C ALA A 13 4.23 -38.81 10.87
N GLU A 14 3.80 -37.59 11.17
CA GLU A 14 2.83 -36.83 10.35
C GLU A 14 3.35 -36.55 8.93
N LEU A 15 4.59 -36.08 8.79
CA LEU A 15 5.23 -35.88 7.48
C LEU A 15 5.37 -37.19 6.69
N HIS A 16 5.73 -38.27 7.38
CA HIS A 16 5.88 -39.57 6.73
C HIS A 16 4.53 -40.13 6.26
N GLN A 17 3.48 -40.03 7.08
CA GLN A 17 2.12 -40.44 6.73
C GLN A 17 1.54 -39.60 5.58
N ALA A 18 1.90 -38.32 5.50
CA ALA A 18 1.56 -37.48 4.36
C ALA A 18 2.30 -37.89 3.07
N GLY A 19 3.30 -38.77 3.15
CA GLY A 19 4.05 -39.30 2.00
C GLY A 19 5.39 -38.62 1.73
N CYS A 20 5.93 -37.85 2.68
CA CYS A 20 7.28 -37.32 2.58
C CYS A 20 8.31 -38.43 2.83
N THR A 21 9.32 -38.52 1.96
CA THR A 21 10.48 -39.41 2.17
C THR A 21 11.42 -38.80 3.20
N LEU A 22 12.16 -39.64 3.94
CA LEU A 22 13.12 -39.19 4.95
C LEU A 22 14.14 -38.19 4.36
N GLN A 23 14.64 -38.47 3.16
CA GLN A 23 15.57 -37.61 2.44
C GLN A 23 14.98 -36.22 2.11
N THR A 24 13.67 -36.17 1.81
CA THR A 24 12.99 -34.88 1.56
C THR A 24 12.82 -34.09 2.85
N ILE A 25 12.54 -34.78 3.96
CA ILE A 25 12.42 -34.16 5.28
C ILE A 25 13.78 -33.60 5.73
N GLU A 26 14.85 -34.38 5.61
CA GLU A 26 16.22 -33.95 5.94
C GLU A 26 16.63 -32.71 5.16
N ARG A 27 16.44 -32.71 3.83
CA ARG A 27 16.76 -31.55 2.98
C ARG A 27 16.04 -30.29 3.45
N ARG A 28 14.74 -30.39 3.74
CA ARG A 28 13.93 -29.24 4.19
C ARG A 28 14.32 -28.74 5.58
N LEU A 29 14.74 -29.64 6.48
CA LEU A 29 15.26 -29.25 7.78
C LEU A 29 16.61 -28.55 7.66
N ASP A 30 17.44 -28.95 6.70
CA ASP A 30 18.71 -28.28 6.43
C ASP A 30 18.48 -26.88 5.83
N ASP A 31 17.52 -26.72 4.93
CA ASP A 31 17.11 -25.41 4.40
C ASP A 31 16.63 -24.49 5.55
N LEU A 32 15.80 -25.03 6.45
CA LEU A 32 15.31 -24.30 7.62
C LEU A 32 16.44 -23.91 8.60
N ARG A 33 17.44 -24.78 8.81
CA ARG A 33 18.61 -24.47 9.65
C ARG A 33 19.49 -23.37 9.06
N ARG A 34 19.57 -23.25 7.73
CA ARG A 34 20.29 -22.15 7.07
C ARG A 34 19.60 -20.81 7.29
N LEU A 35 18.26 -20.82 7.28
CA LEU A 35 17.43 -19.63 7.48
C LEU A 35 17.32 -19.25 8.97
N ARG A 36 17.41 -20.22 9.87
CA ARG A 36 17.30 -20.07 11.32
C ARG A 36 18.42 -20.82 12.04
N PRO A 37 19.67 -20.33 11.97
CA PRO A 37 20.82 -20.97 12.62
C PRO A 37 20.74 -20.93 14.15
N ASP A 38 19.88 -20.07 14.69
CA ASP A 38 19.58 -19.93 16.12
C ASP A 38 18.78 -21.11 16.70
N VAL A 39 18.13 -21.91 15.84
CA VAL A 39 17.25 -23.00 16.28
C VAL A 39 17.95 -24.36 16.06
N GLU A 40 18.56 -24.89 17.12
CA GLU A 40 19.24 -26.20 17.07
C GLU A 40 18.30 -27.37 16.74
N ARG A 41 17.03 -27.29 17.15
CA ARG A 41 16.03 -28.36 16.98
C ARG A 41 14.72 -27.85 16.38
N PRO A 42 14.66 -27.63 15.05
CA PRO A 42 13.51 -26.96 14.44
C PRO A 42 12.19 -27.72 14.58
N LEU A 43 12.23 -29.06 14.59
CA LEU A 43 11.02 -29.88 14.80
C LEU A 43 10.51 -29.86 16.24
N ALA A 44 11.29 -29.40 17.21
CA ALA A 44 10.84 -29.19 18.58
C ALA A 44 10.30 -27.77 18.80
N ASP A 45 10.50 -26.86 17.82
CA ASP A 45 10.09 -25.46 17.92
C ASP A 45 8.56 -25.33 17.84
N PRO A 46 7.89 -24.72 18.84
CA PRO A 46 6.43 -24.56 18.83
C PRO A 46 5.92 -23.64 17.71
N THR A 47 6.78 -22.79 17.14
CA THR A 47 6.42 -21.92 16.01
C THR A 47 6.35 -22.68 14.69
N LEU A 48 6.95 -23.88 14.61
CA LEU A 48 6.89 -24.70 13.40
C LEU A 48 5.59 -25.52 13.35
N ILE A 49 4.81 -25.34 12.28
CA ILE A 49 3.58 -26.10 11.99
C ILE A 49 3.88 -27.11 10.87
N VAL A 50 3.33 -28.32 11.02
CA VAL A 50 3.33 -29.34 9.97
C VAL A 50 1.91 -29.47 9.44
N GLU A 51 1.71 -29.20 8.15
CA GLU A 51 0.41 -29.36 7.50
C GLU A 51 0.54 -30.19 6.22
N GLY A 52 0.04 -31.42 6.28
CA GLY A 52 0.23 -32.41 5.22
C GLY A 52 1.72 -32.61 4.89
N ARG A 53 2.14 -32.19 3.69
CA ARG A 53 3.54 -32.27 3.23
C ARG A 53 4.33 -30.98 3.41
N ARG A 54 3.77 -29.95 4.07
CA ARG A 54 4.36 -28.62 4.20
C ARG A 54 4.89 -28.40 5.61
N LEU A 55 5.98 -27.62 5.70
CA LEU A 55 6.50 -27.06 6.93
C LEU A 55 6.19 -25.57 6.88
N LEU A 56 5.57 -25.04 7.93
CA LEU A 56 5.17 -23.65 8.02
C LEU A 56 5.67 -23.07 9.36
N LEU A 57 5.79 -21.74 9.44
CA LEU A 57 6.24 -20.98 10.59
C LEU A 57 5.12 -20.05 11.04
N ARG A 58 4.73 -20.14 12.31
CA ARG A 58 3.78 -19.25 12.96
C ARG A 58 4.52 -18.04 13.54
N ARG A 59 4.09 -16.84 13.19
CA ARG A 59 4.56 -15.56 13.76
C ARG A 59 3.36 -14.79 14.26
N GLU A 60 3.24 -14.65 15.58
CA GLU A 60 2.19 -13.89 16.31
C GLU A 60 0.75 -14.14 15.82
N ASP A 61 0.32 -13.62 14.66
CA ASP A 61 -0.99 -13.83 14.05
C ASP A 61 -0.98 -14.44 12.61
N ASP A 62 0.20 -14.68 12.00
CA ASP A 62 0.35 -15.16 10.61
C ASP A 62 1.10 -16.50 10.49
N VAL A 63 0.88 -17.20 9.37
CA VAL A 63 1.59 -18.44 8.99
C VAL A 63 2.37 -18.21 7.70
N ALA A 64 3.66 -18.53 7.69
CA ALA A 64 4.56 -18.36 6.54
C ALA A 64 5.29 -19.65 6.18
N GLU A 65 5.66 -19.84 4.92
CA GLU A 65 6.64 -20.85 4.54
C GLU A 65 8.05 -20.46 5.03
N PRO A 66 8.94 -21.45 5.28
CA PRO A 66 10.31 -21.22 5.73
C PRO A 66 11.09 -20.17 4.93
N HIS A 67 10.83 -20.08 3.62
CA HIS A 67 11.46 -19.13 2.69
C HIS A 67 10.89 -17.71 2.75
N GLY A 68 10.00 -17.42 3.72
CA GLY A 68 9.44 -16.09 3.95
C GLY A 68 8.16 -15.78 3.19
N GLN A 69 7.59 -16.74 2.45
CA GLN A 69 6.32 -16.54 1.77
C GLN A 69 5.15 -16.67 2.76
N LEU A 70 4.40 -15.58 2.99
CA LEU A 70 3.19 -15.62 3.80
C LEU A 70 2.12 -16.50 3.14
N LEU A 71 1.54 -17.41 3.92
CA LEU A 71 0.41 -18.23 3.49
C LEU A 71 -0.87 -17.49 3.89
N LEU A 72 -1.55 -16.91 2.91
CA LEU A 72 -2.88 -16.34 3.10
C LEU A 72 -3.91 -17.49 3.10
N GLU A 73 -4.57 -17.71 4.23
CA GLU A 73 -5.73 -18.59 4.30
C GLU A 73 -6.94 -17.85 3.70
N PHE A 74 -7.24 -18.14 2.44
CA PHE A 74 -8.52 -17.75 1.86
C PHE A 74 -9.57 -18.76 2.29
N GLU A 75 -10.67 -18.30 2.90
CA GLU A 75 -11.86 -19.14 3.08
C GLU A 75 -12.29 -19.66 1.70
N GLN A 76 -12.18 -20.99 1.51
CA GLN A 76 -12.64 -21.64 0.30
C GLN A 76 -14.14 -21.42 0.17
N ALA A 77 -14.55 -20.51 -0.72
CA ALA A 77 -15.86 -20.62 -1.33
C ALA A 77 -15.87 -21.93 -2.12
N ASP A 78 -16.84 -22.79 -1.81
CA ASP A 78 -17.05 -24.07 -2.48
C ASP A 78 -17.02 -23.90 -4.00
N ASP A 79 -15.91 -24.25 -4.65
CA ASP A 79 -15.86 -24.41 -6.09
C ASP A 79 -15.15 -25.73 -6.43
N ASP A 80 -15.95 -26.63 -7.00
CA ASP A 80 -15.65 -28.03 -7.32
C ASP A 80 -14.81 -28.13 -8.61
N SER A 81 -13.82 -27.25 -8.76
CA SER A 81 -12.91 -27.25 -9.92
C SER A 81 -11.59 -27.93 -9.56
N SER A 82 -11.30 -29.02 -10.27
CA SER A 82 -10.10 -29.85 -10.11
C SER A 82 -8.85 -29.22 -10.72
N ASP A 83 -8.79 -27.90 -10.85
CA ASP A 83 -7.60 -27.21 -11.37
C ASP A 83 -6.70 -26.78 -10.21
N PRO A 84 -5.41 -27.17 -10.20
CA PRO A 84 -4.47 -26.66 -9.22
C PRO A 84 -4.34 -25.14 -9.38
N PRO A 85 -4.21 -24.37 -8.27
CA PRO A 85 -4.00 -22.94 -8.36
C PRO A 85 -2.76 -22.66 -9.21
N ALA A 86 -2.88 -21.72 -10.15
CA ALA A 86 -1.80 -21.36 -11.05
C ALA A 86 -0.59 -20.82 -10.25
N ILE A 87 0.52 -21.56 -10.27
CA ILE A 87 1.79 -21.15 -9.68
C ILE A 87 2.49 -20.22 -10.68
N VAL A 88 2.59 -18.94 -10.36
CA VAL A 88 3.51 -18.02 -11.04
C VAL A 88 4.85 -18.10 -10.33
N ALA A 89 5.81 -18.81 -10.93
CA ALA A 89 7.19 -18.83 -10.47
C ALA A 89 7.94 -17.63 -11.06
N LEU A 90 8.39 -16.71 -10.22
CA LEU A 90 9.42 -15.72 -10.60
C LEU A 90 10.75 -16.48 -10.68
N THR A 91 11.22 -16.68 -11.91
CA THR A 91 12.32 -17.56 -12.31
C THR A 91 13.71 -17.10 -11.88
N ASP A 92 14.58 -18.09 -11.64
CA ASP A 92 16.03 -18.18 -11.94
C ASP A 92 16.82 -16.87 -12.15
N PHE A 93 17.71 -16.57 -11.20
CA PHE A 93 18.90 -15.74 -11.44
C PHE A 93 20.16 -16.56 -11.18
N ASP A 94 20.84 -16.91 -12.27
CA ASP A 94 22.21 -17.40 -12.29
C ASP A 94 23.17 -16.20 -12.28
N ALA A 95 24.03 -16.10 -11.26
CA ALA A 95 25.28 -15.34 -11.32
C ALA A 95 26.20 -15.79 -10.19
N GLY A 96 27.36 -16.33 -10.55
CA GLY A 96 28.35 -16.88 -9.63
C GLY A 96 29.31 -15.87 -9.01
N ALA A 97 29.93 -16.37 -7.94
CA ALA A 97 31.27 -16.13 -7.43
C ALA A 97 31.70 -14.73 -6.95
N ASP A 98 32.15 -14.76 -5.68
CA ASP A 98 33.20 -13.98 -5.03
C ASP A 98 32.87 -12.56 -4.49
N GLY A 99 32.62 -12.53 -3.17
CA GLY A 99 33.34 -11.68 -2.19
C GLY A 99 33.15 -10.16 -2.27
N ASP A 100 32.54 -9.59 -1.23
CA ASP A 100 32.19 -8.17 -0.96
C ASP A 100 30.85 -7.65 -1.53
N ASP A 101 29.78 -8.44 -1.41
CA ASP A 101 28.54 -8.24 -2.17
C ASP A 101 27.43 -7.39 -1.52
N ASP A 102 27.69 -6.67 -0.43
CA ASP A 102 26.68 -5.71 0.11
C ASP A 102 26.40 -4.58 -0.89
N HIS A 103 27.40 -4.18 -1.68
CA HIS A 103 27.23 -3.18 -2.74
C HIS A 103 26.63 -3.77 -4.02
N GLY A 104 26.86 -5.06 -4.33
CA GLY A 104 26.31 -5.71 -5.51
C GLY A 104 24.82 -6.01 -5.38
N GLU A 105 24.40 -6.52 -4.22
CA GLU A 105 23.01 -6.81 -3.89
C GLU A 105 22.19 -5.52 -3.77
N HIS A 106 22.73 -4.49 -3.10
CA HIS A 106 22.06 -3.18 -3.00
C HIS A 106 21.92 -2.50 -4.39
N VAL A 107 22.95 -2.56 -5.24
CA VAL A 107 22.87 -2.03 -6.62
C VAL A 107 21.88 -2.82 -7.48
N ALA A 108 21.78 -4.14 -7.30
CA ALA A 108 20.79 -4.97 -7.98
C ALA A 108 19.36 -4.61 -7.53
N GLN A 109 19.16 -4.37 -6.24
CA GLN A 109 17.87 -4.02 -5.65
C GLN A 109 17.42 -2.61 -6.07
N VAL A 110 18.33 -1.63 -6.12
CA VAL A 110 18.06 -0.29 -6.68
C VAL A 110 17.66 -0.37 -8.16
N ARG A 111 18.40 -1.13 -8.98
CA ARG A 111 18.06 -1.33 -10.40
C ARG A 111 16.72 -2.04 -10.61
N TYR A 112 16.35 -2.92 -9.67
CA TYR A 112 15.06 -3.60 -9.69
C TYR A 112 13.92 -2.62 -9.41
N VAL A 113 14.06 -1.75 -8.40
CA VAL A 113 13.08 -0.70 -8.09
C VAL A 113 12.95 0.30 -9.23
N GLU A 114 14.07 0.77 -9.80
CA GLU A 114 14.04 1.68 -10.95
C GLU A 114 13.28 1.07 -12.13
N ARG A 115 13.43 -0.24 -12.36
CA ARG A 115 12.68 -0.95 -13.42
C ARG A 115 11.19 -0.99 -13.09
N LEU A 116 10.83 -1.44 -11.90
CA LEU A 116 9.43 -1.51 -11.47
C LEU A 116 8.77 -0.13 -11.50
N TRP A 117 9.46 0.90 -11.05
CA TRP A 117 9.01 2.28 -11.12
C TRP A 117 8.71 2.73 -12.55
N ASN A 118 9.64 2.46 -13.48
CA ASN A 118 9.43 2.77 -14.90
C ASN A 118 8.25 1.98 -15.51
N ASP A 119 8.11 0.69 -15.15
CA ASP A 119 6.99 -0.12 -15.62
C ASP A 119 5.65 0.40 -15.09
N ALA A 120 5.59 0.85 -13.84
CA ALA A 120 4.40 1.46 -13.24
C ALA A 120 4.02 2.77 -13.94
N ILE A 121 4.99 3.66 -14.21
CA ILE A 121 4.76 4.89 -14.98
C ILE A 121 4.19 4.56 -16.37
N VAL A 122 4.74 3.56 -17.05
CA VAL A 122 4.23 3.14 -18.37
C VAL A 122 2.79 2.62 -18.29
N CYS A 123 2.42 1.95 -17.20
CA CYS A 123 1.04 1.55 -16.94
C CYS A 123 0.13 2.77 -16.71
N GLU A 124 0.56 3.74 -15.90
CA GLU A 124 -0.18 4.99 -15.63
C GLU A 124 -0.41 5.83 -16.89
N ASP A 125 0.62 5.99 -17.73
CA ASP A 125 0.54 6.69 -19.02
C ASP A 125 -0.50 6.07 -19.97
N ARG A 126 -0.75 4.76 -19.82
CA ARG A 126 -1.77 4.01 -20.56
C ARG A 126 -3.13 4.01 -19.87
N GLY A 127 -3.22 4.54 -18.65
CA GLY A 127 -4.39 4.49 -17.78
C GLY A 127 -4.68 3.10 -17.20
N ASP A 128 -3.69 2.20 -17.19
CA ASP A 128 -3.80 0.87 -16.60
C ASP A 128 -3.36 0.90 -15.13
N TYR A 129 -4.17 1.54 -14.30
CA TYR A 129 -3.82 1.75 -12.89
C TYR A 129 -3.89 0.45 -12.09
N VAL A 130 -4.69 -0.54 -12.49
CA VAL A 130 -4.71 -1.88 -11.87
C VAL A 130 -3.32 -2.53 -11.95
N GLN A 131 -2.66 -2.50 -13.10
CA GLN A 131 -1.29 -3.02 -13.22
C GLN A 131 -0.29 -2.16 -12.43
N ALA A 132 -0.40 -0.83 -12.47
CA ALA A 132 0.47 0.06 -11.71
C ALA A 132 0.39 -0.21 -10.19
N ILE A 133 -0.83 -0.37 -9.64
CA ILE A 133 -1.08 -0.74 -8.24
C ILE A 133 -0.37 -2.05 -7.89
N GLY A 134 -0.47 -3.06 -8.77
CA GLY A 134 0.21 -4.35 -8.58
C GLY A 134 1.73 -4.19 -8.48
N ILE A 135 2.31 -3.35 -9.32
CA ILE A 135 3.75 -3.07 -9.33
C ILE A 135 4.17 -2.33 -8.06
N TYR A 136 3.46 -1.26 -7.68
CA TYR A 136 3.79 -0.54 -6.44
C TYR A 136 3.69 -1.43 -5.21
N ARG A 137 2.66 -2.28 -5.11
CA ARG A 137 2.56 -3.28 -4.03
C ARG A 137 3.74 -4.24 -4.04
N ALA A 138 4.24 -4.66 -5.20
CA ALA A 138 5.44 -5.49 -5.29
C ALA A 138 6.69 -4.77 -4.78
N VAL A 139 6.86 -3.48 -5.10
CA VAL A 139 7.95 -2.64 -4.53
C VAL A 139 7.87 -2.58 -3.01
N LEU A 140 6.66 -2.37 -2.45
CA LEU A 140 6.44 -2.35 -1.01
C LEU A 140 6.74 -3.70 -0.35
N MET A 141 6.30 -4.82 -0.95
CA MET A 141 6.57 -6.17 -0.44
C MET A 141 8.06 -6.52 -0.47
N ALA A 142 8.83 -5.94 -1.39
CA ALA A 142 10.28 -6.08 -1.44
C ALA A 142 11.03 -5.29 -0.35
N GLY A 143 10.30 -4.58 0.53
CA GLY A 143 10.87 -3.78 1.61
C GLY A 143 11.41 -2.42 1.15
N LEU A 144 11.04 -1.99 -0.06
CA LEU A 144 11.60 -0.80 -0.72
C LEU A 144 10.60 0.34 -0.75
N GLY A 145 9.73 0.41 0.26
CA GLY A 145 8.76 1.47 0.39
C GLY A 145 9.41 2.80 0.70
N THR A 146 9.01 3.83 -0.04
CA THR A 146 9.33 5.24 0.22
C THR A 146 8.02 6.03 0.26
N ALA A 147 8.09 7.28 0.73
CA ALA A 147 6.93 8.18 0.72
C ALA A 147 6.39 8.37 -0.70
N GLU A 148 7.28 8.46 -1.70
CA GLU A 148 6.95 8.59 -3.11
C GLU A 148 6.24 7.35 -3.68
N VAL A 149 6.66 6.14 -3.29
CA VAL A 149 5.96 4.90 -3.69
C VAL A 149 4.57 4.81 -3.08
N GLN A 150 4.42 5.21 -1.81
CA GLN A 150 3.10 5.25 -1.17
C GLN A 150 2.20 6.30 -1.81
N PHE A 151 2.74 7.47 -2.14
CA PHE A 151 2.05 8.53 -2.86
C PHE A 151 1.59 8.07 -4.25
N ALA A 152 2.47 7.48 -5.04
CA ALA A 152 2.12 6.99 -6.38
C ALA A 152 1.08 5.85 -6.32
N LEU A 153 1.17 4.95 -5.33
CA LEU A 153 0.14 3.96 -5.08
C LEU A 153 -1.20 4.61 -4.70
N ALA A 154 -1.18 5.67 -3.89
CA ALA A 154 -2.38 6.41 -3.52
C ALA A 154 -3.03 7.08 -4.74
N GLU A 155 -2.24 7.68 -5.63
CA GLU A 155 -2.72 8.26 -6.88
C GLU A 155 -3.34 7.20 -7.79
N ALA A 156 -2.68 6.06 -7.99
CA ALA A 156 -3.24 4.98 -8.81
C ALA A 156 -4.55 4.42 -8.23
N LEU A 157 -4.64 4.24 -6.90
CA LEU A 157 -5.88 3.83 -6.22
C LEU A 157 -6.99 4.87 -6.36
N TYR A 158 -6.65 6.15 -6.24
CA TYR A 158 -7.59 7.25 -6.46
C TYR A 158 -8.18 7.22 -7.88
N ARG A 159 -7.34 6.95 -8.89
CA ARG A 159 -7.77 6.88 -10.30
C ARG A 159 -8.67 5.69 -10.61
N GLU A 160 -8.54 4.60 -9.85
CA GLU A 160 -9.47 3.45 -9.88
C GLU A 160 -10.74 3.67 -9.05
N GLY A 161 -10.84 4.78 -8.31
CA GLY A 161 -11.99 5.09 -7.46
C GLY A 161 -11.98 4.41 -6.09
N GLU A 162 -10.85 3.80 -5.70
CA GLU A 162 -10.65 3.16 -4.40
C GLU A 162 -10.27 4.22 -3.34
N LEU A 163 -11.21 5.12 -3.02
CA LEU A 163 -10.96 6.32 -2.22
C LEU A 163 -10.44 6.02 -0.81
N GLU A 164 -11.01 5.03 -0.11
CA GLU A 164 -10.56 4.62 1.21
C GLU A 164 -9.11 4.11 1.17
N ALA A 165 -8.79 3.28 0.18
CA ALA A 165 -7.45 2.74 0.02
C ALA A 165 -6.44 3.84 -0.34
N ALA A 166 -6.82 4.80 -1.19
CA ALA A 166 -6.00 5.95 -1.52
C ALA A 166 -5.71 6.81 -0.26
N ARG A 167 -6.75 7.08 0.54
CA ARG A 167 -6.62 7.83 1.80
C ARG A 167 -5.60 7.20 2.74
N GLU A 168 -5.68 5.90 2.99
CA GLU A 168 -4.72 5.21 3.85
C GLU A 168 -3.29 5.33 3.33
N ARG A 169 -3.09 5.25 2.00
CA ARG A 169 -1.75 5.37 1.40
C ARG A 169 -1.19 6.78 1.45
N TYR A 170 -2.03 7.81 1.31
CA TYR A 170 -1.60 9.19 1.57
C TYR A 170 -1.21 9.42 3.02
N TYR A 171 -1.92 8.82 3.98
CA TYR A 171 -1.51 8.88 5.40
C TYR A 171 -0.14 8.25 5.61
N VAL A 172 0.10 7.04 5.08
CA VAL A 172 1.41 6.39 5.19
C VAL A 172 2.51 7.23 4.53
N ALA A 173 2.25 7.84 3.37
CA ALA A 173 3.21 8.75 2.73
C ALA A 173 3.59 9.92 3.65
N LEU A 174 2.60 10.50 4.36
CA LEU A 174 2.82 11.61 5.30
C LEU A 174 3.45 11.18 6.63
N GLU A 175 3.25 9.94 7.07
CA GLU A 175 3.97 9.36 8.21
C GLU A 175 5.44 9.15 7.89
N MET A 176 5.77 8.84 6.64
CA MET A 176 7.14 8.67 6.16
C MET A 176 7.83 10.02 5.88
N ASP A 177 7.08 10.98 5.32
CA ASP A 177 7.53 12.35 5.08
C ASP A 177 6.44 13.38 5.42
N GLU A 178 6.55 13.95 6.62
CA GLU A 178 5.65 14.99 7.09
C GLU A 178 5.74 16.30 6.25
N GLU A 179 6.76 16.48 5.42
CA GLU A 179 6.91 17.67 4.58
C GLU A 179 6.34 17.47 3.16
N PHE A 180 5.80 16.29 2.84
CA PHE A 180 5.26 16.00 1.51
C PHE A 180 3.96 16.78 1.22
N VAL A 181 4.10 17.98 0.66
CA VAL A 181 3.00 18.93 0.47
C VAL A 181 1.96 18.42 -0.52
N GLU A 182 2.41 17.79 -1.60
CA GLU A 182 1.57 17.22 -2.64
C GLU A 182 0.71 16.07 -2.10
N ALA A 183 1.30 15.15 -1.32
CA ALA A 183 0.56 14.08 -0.65
C ALA A 183 -0.52 14.64 0.28
N ARG A 184 -0.21 15.72 1.02
CA ARG A 184 -1.19 16.40 1.88
C ARG A 184 -2.30 17.06 1.07
N ALA A 185 -1.98 17.73 -0.03
CA ALA A 185 -2.97 18.34 -0.91
C ALA A 185 -3.92 17.29 -1.50
N ASN A 186 -3.38 16.17 -2.01
CA ASN A 186 -4.18 15.11 -2.60
C ASN A 186 -5.02 14.37 -1.54
N LEU A 187 -4.51 14.16 -0.33
CA LEU A 187 -5.31 13.66 0.79
C LEU A 187 -6.52 14.56 1.07
N GLY A 188 -6.33 15.89 1.06
CA GLY A 188 -7.42 16.84 1.21
C GLY A 188 -8.49 16.68 0.13
N CYS A 189 -8.08 16.41 -1.13
CA CYS A 189 -9.00 16.18 -2.24
C CYS A 189 -9.80 14.89 -2.04
N VAL A 190 -9.12 13.78 -1.67
CA VAL A 190 -9.79 12.50 -1.39
C VAL A 190 -10.80 12.64 -0.26
N LEU A 191 -10.43 13.31 0.83
CA LEU A 191 -11.32 13.55 1.96
C LEU A 191 -12.55 14.38 1.56
N ALA A 192 -12.36 15.42 0.74
CA ALA A 192 -13.48 16.22 0.24
C ALA A 192 -14.42 15.40 -0.65
N GLU A 193 -13.87 14.51 -1.49
CA GLU A 193 -14.66 13.62 -2.34
C GLU A 193 -15.44 12.56 -1.53
N MET A 194 -14.85 12.10 -0.42
CA MET A 194 -15.52 11.23 0.55
C MET A 194 -16.57 11.97 1.41
N GLY A 195 -16.63 13.31 1.33
CA GLY A 195 -17.56 14.14 2.09
C GLY A 195 -17.08 14.56 3.48
N ASP A 196 -15.83 14.22 3.84
CA ASP A 196 -15.19 14.58 5.12
C ASP A 196 -14.64 16.03 5.06
N TYR A 197 -15.52 17.00 4.82
CA TYR A 197 -15.14 18.38 4.47
C TYR A 197 -14.35 19.11 5.58
N GLU A 198 -14.66 18.87 6.86
CA GLU A 198 -13.91 19.46 7.97
C GLU A 198 -12.46 18.97 7.99
N LEU A 199 -12.25 17.68 7.74
CA LEU A 199 -10.92 17.08 7.71
C LEU A 199 -10.15 17.51 6.46
N ALA A 200 -10.84 17.59 5.31
CA ALA A 200 -10.29 18.14 4.09
C ALA A 200 -9.78 19.58 4.29
N ALA A 201 -10.61 20.45 4.88
CA ALA A 201 -10.24 21.84 5.15
C ALA A 201 -9.00 21.94 6.07
N ALA A 202 -8.96 21.17 7.16
CA ALA A 202 -7.80 21.13 8.05
C ALA A 202 -6.53 20.63 7.33
N THR A 203 -6.68 19.65 6.45
CA THR A 203 -5.59 19.06 5.66
C THR A 203 -5.03 20.07 4.66
N PHE A 204 -5.89 20.76 3.90
CA PHE A 204 -5.49 21.82 2.97
C PHE A 204 -4.82 23.00 3.69
N GLN A 205 -5.35 23.43 4.84
CA GLN A 205 -4.70 24.44 5.67
C GLN A 205 -3.30 23.98 6.11
N GLY A 206 -3.12 22.69 6.38
CA GLY A 206 -1.81 22.09 6.62
C GLY A 206 -0.84 22.22 5.45
N ALA A 207 -1.31 22.00 4.22
CA ALA A 207 -0.51 22.18 3.02
C ALA A 207 -0.11 23.66 2.83
N LEU A 208 -1.06 24.59 3.01
CA LEU A 208 -0.81 26.03 2.87
C LEU A 208 0.11 26.60 3.96
N ARG A 209 0.19 25.99 5.14
CA ARG A 209 1.20 26.38 6.14
C ARG A 209 2.63 26.14 5.65
N ARG A 210 2.84 25.16 4.76
CA ARG A 210 4.15 24.82 4.19
C ARG A 210 4.39 25.54 2.87
N HIS A 211 3.37 25.58 2.01
CA HIS A 211 3.43 26.24 0.72
C HIS A 211 2.26 27.23 0.57
N PRO A 212 2.39 28.47 1.08
CA PRO A 212 1.32 29.47 1.06
C PRO A 212 0.83 29.84 -0.34
N ASP A 213 1.68 29.74 -1.35
CA ASP A 213 1.35 30.13 -2.73
C ASP A 213 0.86 28.94 -3.58
N PHE A 214 0.36 27.87 -2.94
CA PHE A 214 -0.15 26.69 -3.66
C PHE A 214 -1.55 26.97 -4.20
N ALA A 215 -1.61 27.50 -5.43
CA ALA A 215 -2.85 27.96 -6.04
C ALA A 215 -3.98 26.91 -6.03
N ASP A 216 -3.70 25.68 -6.46
CA ASP A 216 -4.73 24.63 -6.55
C ASP A 216 -5.31 24.28 -5.18
N VAL A 217 -4.48 24.28 -4.12
CA VAL A 217 -4.96 24.08 -2.75
C VAL A 217 -5.88 25.21 -2.29
N HIS A 218 -5.60 26.47 -2.68
CA HIS A 218 -6.54 27.56 -2.43
C HIS A 218 -7.89 27.35 -3.14
N PHE A 219 -7.90 26.85 -4.37
CA PHE A 219 -9.14 26.53 -5.06
C PHE A 219 -9.93 25.43 -4.34
N HIS A 220 -9.28 24.33 -3.97
CA HIS A 220 -9.94 23.21 -3.28
C HIS A 220 -10.40 23.57 -1.87
N LEU A 221 -9.62 24.35 -1.12
CA LEU A 221 -10.04 24.85 0.19
C LEU A 221 -11.23 25.81 0.05
N ALA A 222 -11.26 26.64 -1.00
CA ALA A 222 -12.42 27.49 -1.25
C ALA A 222 -13.70 26.69 -1.51
N ASP A 223 -13.65 25.68 -2.39
CA ASP A 223 -14.79 24.78 -2.66
C ASP A 223 -15.23 24.03 -1.39
N THR A 224 -14.26 23.54 -0.61
CA THR A 224 -14.53 22.86 0.67
C THR A 224 -15.22 23.80 1.67
N CYS A 225 -14.79 25.06 1.77
CA CYS A 225 -15.45 26.06 2.60
C CYS A 225 -16.89 26.35 2.13
N GLU A 226 -17.18 26.33 0.82
CA GLU A 226 -18.57 26.44 0.33
C GLU A 226 -19.43 25.26 0.80
N ARG A 227 -18.89 24.04 0.77
CA ARG A 227 -19.58 22.83 1.24
C ARG A 227 -19.89 22.89 2.74
N LEU A 228 -18.99 23.50 3.51
CA LEU A 228 -19.17 23.79 4.93
C LEU A 228 -20.07 25.01 5.21
N GLY A 229 -20.50 25.74 4.18
CA GLY A 229 -21.31 26.96 4.31
C GLY A 229 -20.53 28.21 4.76
N ASP A 230 -19.19 28.16 4.79
CA ASP A 230 -18.34 29.31 5.09
C ASP A 230 -18.04 30.12 3.82
N ALA A 231 -19.04 30.87 3.39
CA ALA A 231 -18.99 31.75 2.22
C ALA A 231 -17.85 32.79 2.29
N LEU A 232 -17.47 33.22 3.50
CA LEU A 232 -16.46 34.26 3.69
C LEU A 232 -15.06 33.71 3.42
N GLN A 233 -14.71 32.58 4.04
CA GLN A 233 -13.42 31.94 3.77
C GLN A 233 -13.32 31.42 2.34
N ALA A 234 -14.41 30.88 1.78
CA ALA A 234 -14.43 30.49 0.37
C ALA A 234 -14.05 31.66 -0.55
N ALA A 235 -14.66 32.82 -0.35
CA ALA A 235 -14.38 34.00 -1.14
C ALA A 235 -12.96 34.54 -0.96
N GLU A 236 -12.36 34.40 0.23
CA GLU A 236 -10.96 34.77 0.44
C GLU A 236 -10.03 33.88 -0.41
N HIS A 237 -10.19 32.57 -0.31
CA HIS A 237 -9.33 31.63 -1.02
C HIS A 237 -9.52 31.65 -2.54
N TYR A 238 -10.73 31.84 -3.06
CA TYR A 238 -10.92 32.04 -4.50
C TYR A 238 -10.22 33.30 -5.02
N ARG A 239 -10.17 34.39 -4.25
CA ARG A 239 -9.43 35.60 -4.65
C ARG A 239 -7.93 35.34 -4.68
N VAL A 240 -7.39 34.62 -3.70
CA VAL A 240 -5.98 34.25 -3.67
C VAL A 240 -5.64 33.32 -4.85
N PHE A 241 -6.45 32.29 -5.09
CA PHE A 241 -6.29 31.41 -6.26
C PHE A 241 -6.25 32.20 -7.58
N LEU A 242 -7.19 33.14 -7.78
CA LEU A 242 -7.22 33.97 -8.99
C LEU A 242 -6.03 34.93 -9.11
N ALA A 243 -5.43 35.35 -7.99
CA ALA A 243 -4.23 36.16 -7.99
C ALA A 243 -2.98 35.34 -8.35
N LEU A 244 -2.90 34.09 -7.88
CA LEU A 244 -1.78 33.18 -8.12
C LEU A 244 -1.84 32.53 -9.51
N ALA A 245 -3.03 32.14 -9.99
CA ALA A 245 -3.23 31.39 -11.22
C ALA A 245 -4.41 31.95 -12.06
N PRO A 246 -4.29 33.20 -12.56
CA PRO A 246 -5.37 33.89 -13.29
C PRO A 246 -5.81 33.20 -14.60
N ASP A 247 -4.90 32.41 -15.20
CA ASP A 247 -5.08 31.70 -16.47
C ASP A 247 -5.38 30.21 -16.28
N SER A 248 -5.57 29.74 -15.03
CA SER A 248 -5.95 28.35 -14.75
C SER A 248 -7.30 28.01 -15.38
N PRO A 249 -7.52 26.76 -15.85
CA PRO A 249 -8.82 26.30 -16.33
C PRO A 249 -9.96 26.52 -15.33
N TRP A 250 -9.66 26.55 -14.04
CA TRP A 250 -10.64 26.76 -12.96
C TRP A 250 -10.91 28.24 -12.64
N ALA A 251 -10.21 29.17 -13.29
CA ALA A 251 -10.33 30.60 -13.01
C ALA A 251 -11.73 31.16 -13.35
N SER A 252 -12.40 30.68 -14.40
CA SER A 252 -13.80 31.07 -14.68
C SER A 252 -14.72 30.62 -13.56
N THR A 253 -14.58 29.38 -13.10
CA THR A 253 -15.37 28.82 -11.99
C THR A 253 -15.20 29.66 -10.73
N ALA A 254 -13.96 29.97 -10.33
CA ALA A 254 -13.69 30.81 -9.17
C ALA A 254 -14.33 32.22 -9.27
N ARG A 255 -14.28 32.84 -10.46
CA ARG A 255 -14.93 34.15 -10.69
C ARG A 255 -16.45 34.05 -10.56
N ASP A 256 -17.06 33.01 -11.10
CA ASP A 256 -18.51 32.80 -11.04
C ASP A 256 -18.99 32.56 -9.61
N ARG A 257 -18.23 31.79 -8.81
CA ARG A 257 -18.48 31.58 -7.37
C ARG A 257 -18.45 32.90 -6.59
N LEU A 258 -17.44 33.73 -6.84
CA LEU A 258 -17.33 35.07 -6.21
C LEU A 258 -18.46 36.02 -6.61
N ALA A 259 -18.99 35.91 -7.82
CA ALA A 259 -20.08 36.74 -8.32
C ALA A 259 -21.47 36.33 -7.80
N SER A 260 -21.62 35.12 -7.27
CA SER A 260 -22.91 34.57 -6.81
C SER A 260 -22.91 34.20 -5.30
N PRO A 261 -22.71 35.16 -4.37
CA PRO A 261 -22.58 34.86 -2.95
C PRO A 261 -23.82 34.19 -2.33
N ASP A 262 -25.01 34.38 -2.91
CA ASP A 262 -26.25 33.75 -2.42
C ASP A 262 -26.29 32.22 -2.63
N ARG A 263 -25.46 31.66 -3.54
CA ARG A 263 -25.33 30.20 -3.72
C ARG A 263 -24.41 29.55 -2.70
N LEU A 264 -23.64 30.33 -1.96
CA LEU A 264 -22.73 29.86 -0.90
C LEU A 264 -23.48 29.45 0.38
N GLN A 265 -24.80 29.68 0.45
CA GLN A 265 -25.61 29.43 1.64
C GLN A 265 -26.49 28.17 1.57
N VAL A 266 -26.50 27.42 0.45
CA VAL A 266 -27.60 26.47 0.15
C VAL A 266 -27.31 25.01 0.52
N VAL A 267 -26.12 24.64 1.03
CA VAL A 267 -25.85 23.21 1.36
C VAL A 267 -26.37 22.78 2.74
N SER A 268 -26.96 23.69 3.55
CA SER A 268 -27.37 23.35 4.93
C SER A 268 -28.82 22.86 5.10
N ALA A 269 -29.62 22.67 4.05
CA ALA A 269 -31.01 22.26 4.25
C ALA A 269 -31.59 21.44 3.08
N ASN A 270 -31.24 20.15 3.03
CA ASN A 270 -32.18 19.04 2.76
C ASN A 270 -31.38 17.76 2.50
N ASP A 271 -31.28 16.91 3.51
CA ASP A 271 -31.46 15.45 3.37
C ASP A 271 -31.73 14.87 4.76
N SER A 272 -32.86 15.28 5.31
CA SER A 272 -33.59 14.56 6.35
C SER A 272 -35.06 14.75 6.04
N ILE A 273 -35.82 13.64 6.08
CA ILE A 273 -37.23 13.45 5.66
C ILE A 273 -37.28 12.95 4.20
N SER A 274 -37.36 11.64 3.95
CA SER A 274 -38.50 10.76 4.28
C SER A 274 -38.17 9.28 4.12
#